data_AF-M1AGC2-F1
#
_entry.id   AF-M1AGC2-F1
#
_cell.length_a   1.000
_cell.length_b   1.000
_cell.length_c   1.000
_cell.angle_alpha   90.00
_cell.angle_beta   90.00
_cell.angle_gamma   90.00
#
_symmetry.space_group_name_H-M   'P 1'
#
loop_
_entity.id
_entity.type
_entity.pdbx_description
1 polymer ?
#
loop_
_entity_poly.entity_id
_entity_poly.type
_entity_poly.pdbx_seq_one_letter_code
_entity_poly.pdbx_strand_id
1 'polypeptide(L)' 'MVILHVPSPWFKGKFVDIVRQAQIDVELPNAVKVDANGLPLNPDGIHLTTAAQIRLANMLADAFLSSNFTAPTKTEYHMI' A
#
# COMPACT_ATOMS: atom_id res chain seq x y z
N MET A 1 -0.53 -4.39 2.88
CA MET A 1 0.43 -3.66 2.03
C MET A 1 -0.17 -2.34 1.59
N VAL A 2 0.61 -1.27 1.59
CA VAL A 2 0.22 0.02 0.99
C VAL A 2 0.76 0.10 -0.43
N ILE A 3 -0.09 0.42 -1.41
CA ILE A 3 0.33 0.75 -2.77
C ILE A 3 0.78 2.21 -2.77
N LEU A 4 1.96 2.48 -3.33
CA LEU A 4 2.59 3.80 -3.33
C LEU A 4 1.72 4.85 -4.00
N HIS A 5 1.45 5.99 -3.36
CA HIS A 5 0.81 7.13 -4.03
C HIS A 5 1.58 7.62 -5.29
N VAL A 6 0.88 8.26 -6.25
CA VAL A 6 1.49 8.90 -7.43
C VAL A 6 1.98 10.31 -7.09
N PRO A 7 3.30 10.54 -6.95
CA PRO A 7 3.85 11.83 -6.52
C PRO A 7 3.54 12.95 -7.51
N SER A 8 3.81 14.18 -7.09
CA SER A 8 3.60 15.38 -7.90
C SER A 8 4.28 15.29 -9.28
N PRO A 9 3.70 15.88 -10.35
CA PRO A 9 4.22 15.78 -11.72
C PRO A 9 5.69 16.21 -11.91
N TRP A 10 6.22 17.02 -10.99
CA TRP A 10 7.61 17.51 -11.05
C TRP A 10 8.62 16.53 -10.46
N PHE A 11 8.17 15.50 -9.75
CA PHE A 11 9.03 14.47 -9.19
C PHE A 11 9.54 13.53 -10.29
N LYS A 12 10.88 13.38 -10.39
CA LYS A 12 11.54 12.59 -11.44
C LYS A 12 11.85 11.14 -11.01
N GLY A 13 10.91 10.50 -10.31
CA GLY A 13 11.04 9.09 -9.94
C GLY A 13 10.78 8.18 -11.13
N LYS A 14 11.80 7.44 -11.58
CA LYS A 14 11.71 6.62 -12.82
C LYS A 14 10.82 5.39 -12.71
N PHE A 15 10.48 4.96 -11.50
CA PHE A 15 9.91 3.63 -11.27
C PHE A 15 8.59 3.64 -10.51
N VAL A 16 7.96 4.81 -10.28
CA VAL A 16 6.73 4.86 -9.48
C VAL A 16 5.65 3.99 -10.11
N ASP A 17 5.41 4.11 -11.41
CA ASP A 17 4.38 3.35 -12.11
C ASP A 17 4.67 1.85 -12.10
N ILE A 18 5.94 1.47 -12.31
CA ILE A 18 6.38 0.07 -12.29
C ILE A 18 6.19 -0.54 -10.90
N VAL A 19 6.58 0.17 -9.83
CA VAL A 19 6.42 -0.32 -8.46
C VAL A 19 4.94 -0.37 -8.07
N ARG A 20 4.15 0.65 -8.40
CA ARG A 20 2.70 0.64 -8.17
C ARG A 20 2.04 -0.55 -8.84
N GLN A 21 2.35 -0.79 -10.12
CA GLN A 21 1.79 -1.90 -10.88
C GLN A 21 2.17 -3.24 -10.24
N ALA A 22 3.43 -3.44 -9.86
CA ALA A 22 3.85 -4.65 -9.15
C ALA A 22 3.12 -4.86 -7.82
N GLN A 23 2.87 -3.79 -7.06
CA GLN A 23 2.09 -3.87 -5.81
C GLN A 23 0.60 -4.16 -6.05
N ILE A 24 0.04 -3.70 -7.18
CA ILE A 24 -1.33 -4.01 -7.60
C ILE A 24 -1.43 -5.47 -8.06
N ASP A 25 -0.44 -5.97 -8.79
CA ASP A 25 -0.52 -7.29 -9.44
C ASP A 25 -0.11 -8.45 -8.53
N VAL A 26 0.66 -8.21 -7.47
CA VAL A 26 1.14 -9.29 -6.60
C VAL A 26 0.00 -9.94 -5.82
N GLU A 27 -0.33 -11.19 -6.12
CA GLU A 27 -1.33 -11.97 -5.39
C GLU A 27 -0.64 -12.90 -4.40
N LEU A 28 -0.83 -12.64 -3.10
CA LEU A 28 -0.30 -13.46 -2.03
C LEU A 28 -1.42 -13.79 -1.04
N PRO A 29 -1.51 -15.06 -0.56
CA PRO A 29 -2.40 -15.41 0.54
C PRO A 29 -2.15 -14.49 1.74
N ASN A 30 -3.23 -14.09 2.41
CA ASN A 30 -3.19 -13.20 3.57
C ASN A 30 -2.55 -11.81 3.33
N ALA A 31 -2.35 -11.39 2.07
CA ALA A 31 -1.92 -10.04 1.75
C ALA A 31 -3.11 -9.21 1.25
N VAL A 32 -3.43 -8.13 1.98
CA VAL A 32 -4.38 -7.11 1.50
C VAL A 32 -3.67 -5.84 1.05
N LYS A 33 -4.30 -5.12 0.12
CA LYS A 33 -3.74 -3.94 -0.54
C LYS A 33 -4.60 -2.73 -0.24
N VAL A 34 -3.96 -1.63 0.13
CA VAL A 34 -4.59 -0.33 0.35
C VAL A 34 -3.92 0.68 -0.57
N ASP A 35 -4.67 1.29 -1.49
CA ASP A 35 -4.10 2.27 -2.42
C ASP A 35 -4.08 3.68 -1.82
N ALA A 36 -2.89 4.26 -1.67
CA ALA A 36 -2.70 5.62 -1.18
C ALA A 36 -2.82 6.68 -2.29
N ASN A 37 -3.11 6.28 -3.53
CA ASN A 37 -3.27 7.22 -4.64
C ASN A 37 -4.36 8.26 -4.34
N GLY A 38 -4.11 9.50 -4.75
CA GLY A 38 -5.03 10.63 -4.52
C GLY A 38 -5.03 11.19 -3.08
N LEU A 39 -4.32 10.59 -2.13
CA LEU A 39 -4.16 11.18 -0.80
C LEU A 39 -3.32 12.48 -0.85
N PRO A 40 -3.66 13.52 -0.06
CA PRO A 40 -2.96 14.81 -0.09
C PRO A 40 -1.47 14.72 0.28
N LEU A 41 -0.64 15.36 -0.56
CA LEU A 41 0.80 15.49 -0.36
C LEU A 41 1.21 16.77 0.34
N ASN A 42 2.38 16.73 0.96
CA ASN A 42 3.13 17.90 1.39
C ASN A 42 3.65 18.70 0.17
N PRO A 43 4.12 19.94 0.39
CA PRO A 43 4.67 20.77 -0.68
C PRO A 43 5.87 20.16 -1.42
N ASP A 44 6.58 19.20 -0.81
CA ASP A 44 7.66 18.47 -1.48
C ASP A 44 7.18 17.57 -2.63
N GLY A 45 5.86 17.32 -2.71
CA GLY A 45 5.25 16.53 -3.76
C GLY A 45 5.57 15.04 -3.70
N ILE A 46 6.06 14.54 -2.56
CA ILE A 46 6.46 13.13 -2.36
C ILE A 46 5.78 12.55 -1.13
N HIS A 47 5.82 13.25 0.00
CA HIS A 47 5.34 12.73 1.28
C HIS A 47 3.87 13.08 1.51
N LEU A 48 3.10 12.16 2.08
CA LEU A 48 1.73 12.43 2.52
C LEU A 48 1.72 13.47 3.65
N THR A 49 0.71 14.33 3.64
CA THR A 49 0.41 15.22 4.79
C THR A 49 0.05 14.42 6.04
N THR A 50 0.15 15.02 7.23
CA THR A 50 -0.32 14.39 8.48
C THR A 50 -1.78 13.95 8.41
N ALA A 51 -2.66 14.78 7.84
CA ALA A 51 -4.07 14.44 7.66
C ALA A 51 -4.26 13.25 6.71
N ALA A 52 -3.47 13.17 5.64
CA ALA A 52 -3.48 12.03 4.72
C ALA A 52 -2.98 10.74 5.38
N GLN A 53 -1.95 10.82 6.24
CA GLN A 53 -1.48 9.68 7.02
C GLN A 53 -2.55 9.13 7.99
N ILE A 54 -3.33 10.02 8.65
CA ILE A 54 -4.45 9.60 9.50
C ILE A 54 -5.51 8.84 8.67
N ARG A 55 -5.83 9.34 7.47
CA ARG A 55 -6.77 8.65 6.57
C ARG A 55 -6.24 7.29 6.13
N LEU A 56 -4.97 7.23 5.73
CA LEU A 56 -4.32 5.97 5.35
C LEU A 56 -4.32 4.96 6.50
N ALA A 57 -4.09 5.41 7.73
CA ALA A 57 -4.15 4.56 8.92
C ALA A 57 -5.55 3.96 9.13
N ASN A 58 -6.62 4.74 8.95
CA ASN A 58 -7.98 4.22 9.01
C ASN A 58 -8.26 3.21 7.88
N MET A 59 -7.85 3.51 6.64
CA MET A 59 -7.98 2.57 5.52
C MET A 59 -7.25 1.24 5.77
N LEU A 60 -6.07 1.29 6.40
CA LEU A 60 -5.33 0.10 6.81
C LEU A 60 -6.03 -0.68 7.90
N ALA A 61 -6.57 0.01 8.91
CA ALA A 61 -7.36 -0.63 9.98
C ALA A 61 -8.61 -1.30 9.42
N ASP A 62 -9.35 -0.61 8.56
CA ASP A 62 -10.56 -1.13 7.90
C ASP A 62 -10.23 -2.36 7.03
N ALA A 63 -9.16 -2.28 6.23
CA ALA A 63 -8.71 -3.41 5.42
C ALA A 63 -8.32 -4.61 6.30
N PHE A 64 -7.60 -4.39 7.40
CA PHE A 64 -7.24 -5.45 8.33
C PHE A 64 -8.46 -6.10 8.98
N LEU A 65 -9.39 -5.30 9.50
CA LEU A 65 -10.58 -5.78 10.22
C LEU A 65 -11.60 -6.47 9.29
N SER A 66 -11.65 -6.09 8.01
CA SER A 66 -12.52 -6.73 7.01
C SER A 66 -11.91 -7.98 6.36
N SER A 67 -10.64 -8.26 6.64
CA SER A 67 -9.93 -9.40 6.05
C SER A 67 -10.16 -10.68 6.84
N ASN A 68 -10.38 -11.77 6.11
CA ASN A 68 -10.45 -13.13 6.68
C ASN A 68 -9.06 -13.78 6.62
N PHE A 69 -8.11 -13.27 7.41
CA PHE A 69 -6.78 -13.88 7.47
C PHE A 69 -6.84 -15.29 8.05
N THR A 70 -6.28 -16.24 7.32
CA THR A 70 -6.15 -17.63 7.78
C THR A 70 -4.77 -17.84 8.37
N ALA A 71 -4.69 -18.54 9.51
CA ALA A 71 -3.41 -18.96 10.04
C ALA A 71 -2.68 -19.83 9.00
N PRO A 72 -1.37 -19.64 8.79
CA PRO A 72 -0.62 -20.47 7.86
C PRO A 72 -0.67 -21.93 8.31
N THR A 73 -0.85 -22.82 7.35
CA THR A 73 -0.86 -24.27 7.65
C THR A 73 0.57 -24.74 7.92
N LYS A 74 0.74 -25.83 8.69
CA LYS A 74 2.06 -26.37 9.07
C LYS A 74 3.02 -26.61 7.88
N THR A 75 2.47 -26.79 6.68
CA THR A 75 3.19 -26.99 5.43
C THR A 75 3.79 -25.70 4.84
N GLU A 76 3.19 -24.54 5.10
CA GLU A 76 3.66 -23.24 4.56
C GLU A 76 4.89 -22.68 5.28
N TYR A 77 5.12 -23.09 6.54
CA TYR A 77 6.32 -22.68 7.30
C TYR A 77 7.65 -23.17 6.70
N HIS A 78 7.63 -24.19 5.83
CA HIS A 78 8.82 -24.73 5.17
C HIS A 78 9.12 -24.09 3.80
N MET A 79 8.29 -23.16 3.34
CA MET A 79 8.37 -22.54 2.01
C MET A 79 8.77 -21.05 2.06
N ILE A 80 9.12 -20.53 3.24
CA ILE A 80 9.64 -19.18 3.47
C ILE A 80 11.06 -19.20 4.03
#